data_AF-A0A1F7UWR1-F1
#
_entry.id   AF-A0A1F7UWR1-F1
#
_cell.length_a   1.000
_cell.length_b   1.000
_cell.length_c   1.000
_cell.angle_alpha   90.00
_cell.angle_beta   90.00
_cell.angle_gamma   90.00
#
_symmetry.space_group_name_H-M   'P 1'
#
loop_
_entity.id
_entity.type
_entity.pdbx_description
1 polymer ?
#
loop_
_entity_poly.entity_id
_entity_poly.type
_entity_poly.pdbx_seq_one_letter_code
_entity_poly.pdbx_strand_id
1 'polypeptide(L)' 'MQRTQILLDQDLKKVLSRYSRARSTSVSAVIRGVLRLHLKHMNQTQMGLGGLRRLIGIAEKKGPRDLSAKIDETLYRL' A
#
# COMPACT_ATOMS: atom_id res chain seq x y z
N MET A 1 3.61 0.41 24.55
CA MET A 1 4.01 -0.07 23.20
C MET A 1 3.82 -1.57 23.14
N GLN A 2 3.06 -2.10 22.18
CA GLN A 2 2.99 -3.53 21.92
C GLN A 2 4.30 -4.01 21.25
N ARG A 3 4.80 -5.17 21.67
CA ARG A 3 6.00 -5.81 21.11
C ARG A 3 5.57 -7.07 20.36
N THR A 4 6.05 -7.21 19.13
CA THR A 4 5.83 -8.40 18.30
C THR A 4 7.17 -9.00 17.96
N GLN A 5 7.29 -10.32 18.12
CA GLN A 5 8.46 -11.07 17.69
C GLN A 5 8.26 -11.53 16.24
N ILE A 6 9.29 -11.36 15.42
CA ILE A 6 9.30 -11.75 14.01
C ILE A 6 10.54 -12.57 13.72
N LEU A 7 10.35 -13.68 13.04
CA LEU A 7 11.44 -14.49 12.51
C LEU A 7 11.92 -13.83 11.22
N LEU A 8 13.23 -13.61 11.14
CA LEU A 8 13.88 -13.00 9.98
C LEU A 8 15.09 -13.85 9.61
N ASP A 9 15.29 -14.03 8.32
CA ASP A 9 16.48 -14.68 7.78
C ASP A 9 17.75 -13.96 8.21
N GLN A 10 18.84 -14.72 8.34
CA GLN A 10 20.10 -14.19 8.84
C GLN A 10 20.66 -13.08 7.95
N ASP A 11 20.49 -13.19 6.62
CA ASP A 11 20.95 -12.18 5.69
C ASP A 11 20.13 -10.89 5.75
N LEU A 12 18.81 -11.01 5.93
CA LEU A 12 17.94 -9.86 6.13
C LEU A 12 18.30 -9.13 7.44
N LYS A 13 18.63 -9.86 8.51
CA LYS A 13 19.13 -9.26 9.76
C LYS A 13 20.42 -8.48 9.56
N LYS A 14 21.36 -8.99 8.75
CA LYS A 14 22.63 -8.30 8.43
C LYS A 14 22.35 -7.00 7.67
N VAL A 15 21.50 -7.04 6.66
CA VAL A 15 21.13 -5.86 5.85
C VAL A 15 20.47 -4.79 6.73
N LEU A 16 19.48 -5.15 7.53
CA LEU A 16 18.80 -4.23 8.44
C LEU A 16 19.76 -3.61 9.46
N SER A 17 20.69 -4.40 9.99
CA SER A 17 21.70 -3.92 10.94
C SER A 17 22.67 -2.93 10.29
N ARG A 18 23.13 -3.19 9.06
CA ARG A 18 23.97 -2.25 8.29
C ARG A 18 23.24 -0.94 8.04
N TYR A 19 21.98 -1.01 7.61
CA TYR A 19 21.16 0.16 7.32
C TYR A 19 20.87 1.00 8.56
N SER A 20 20.55 0.33 9.69
CA SER A 20 20.36 0.95 11.00
C SER A 20 21.59 1.72 11.45
N ARG A 21 22.79 1.16 11.29
CA ARG A 21 24.07 1.82 11.60
C ARG A 21 24.32 3.04 10.70
N ALA A 22 24.15 2.89 9.39
CA ALA A 22 24.38 3.99 8.43
C ALA A 22 23.45 5.20 8.65
N ARG A 23 22.26 4.97 9.21
CA ARG A 23 21.24 6.00 9.46
C ARG A 23 21.18 6.43 10.92
N SER A 24 22.10 5.98 11.77
CA SER A 24 22.12 6.26 13.22
C SER A 24 20.75 6.04 13.89
N THR A 25 20.06 4.97 13.51
CA THR A 25 18.70 4.65 13.98
C THR A 25 18.60 3.21 14.44
N SER A 26 17.53 2.83 15.12
CA SER A 26 17.33 1.43 15.56
C SER A 26 16.77 0.55 14.45
N VAL A 27 17.12 -0.74 14.44
CA VAL A 27 16.54 -1.74 13.53
C VAL A 27 15.01 -1.73 13.58
N SER A 28 14.42 -1.61 14.77
CA SER A 28 12.96 -1.50 14.94
C SER A 28 12.37 -0.24 14.29
N ALA A 29 13.08 0.88 14.32
CA ALA A 29 12.65 2.10 13.62
C ALA A 29 12.70 1.93 12.10
N VAL A 30 13.75 1.28 11.57
CA VAL A 30 13.85 0.94 10.15
C VAL A 30 12.68 0.05 9.72
N ILE A 31 12.43 -1.05 10.44
CA ILE A 31 11.34 -2.00 10.13
C ILE A 31 9.99 -1.28 10.14
N ARG A 32 9.70 -0.45 11.17
CA ARG A 32 8.47 0.33 11.22
C ARG A 32 8.34 1.30 10.05
N GLY A 33 9.43 1.95 9.65
CA GLY A 33 9.44 2.86 8.51
C GLY A 33 9.08 2.16 7.20
N VAL A 34 9.72 1.01 6.94
CA VAL A 34 9.46 0.21 5.73
C VAL A 34 8.04 -0.33 5.74
N LEU A 35 7.58 -0.90 6.86
CA LEU A 35 6.20 -1.41 6.97
C LEU A 35 5.17 -0.32 6.77
N ARG A 36 5.38 0.89 7.32
CA ARG A 36 4.48 2.02 7.10
C ARG A 36 4.41 2.40 5.62
N LEU A 37 5.54 2.40 4.92
CA LEU A 37 5.60 2.73 3.50
C LEU A 37 4.89 1.67 2.66
N HIS A 38 5.11 0.39 2.97
CA HIS A 38 4.46 -0.73 2.32
C HIS A 38 2.94 -0.71 2.54
N LEU A 39 2.48 -0.53 3.78
CA LEU A 39 1.06 -0.42 4.11
C LEU A 39 0.39 0.79 3.42
N LYS A 40 1.09 1.94 3.34
CA LYS A 40 0.59 3.10 2.61
C LYS A 40 0.41 2.79 1.12
N HIS A 41 1.41 2.13 0.51
CA HIS A 41 1.33 1.72 -0.89
C HIS A 41 0.20 0.69 -1.11
N MET A 42 0.08 -0.31 -0.24
CA MET A 42 -1.03 -1.27 -0.29
C MET A 42 -2.39 -0.58 -0.16
N ASN A 43 -2.55 0.38 0.73
CA ASN A 43 -3.80 1.15 0.86
C ASN A 43 -4.09 1.97 -0.40
N GLN A 44 -3.09 2.55 -1.04
CA GLN A 44 -3.25 3.24 -2.33
C GLN A 44 -3.67 2.26 -3.44
N THR A 45 -3.05 1.09 -3.50
CA THR A 45 -3.40 0.05 -4.48
C THR A 45 -4.78 -0.54 -4.20
N GLN A 46 -5.17 -0.70 -2.92
CA GLN A 46 -6.52 -1.11 -2.54
C GLN A 46 -7.56 -0.04 -2.84
N MET A 47 -7.24 1.26 -2.77
CA MET A 47 -8.10 2.31 -3.33
C MET A 47 -8.28 2.14 -4.84
N GLY A 48 -7.24 1.76 -5.57
CA GLY A 48 -7.33 1.39 -7.00
C GLY A 48 -8.23 0.18 -7.26
N LEU A 49 -8.03 -0.92 -6.55
CA LEU A 49 -8.86 -2.15 -6.69
C LEU A 49 -10.30 -1.95 -6.22
N GLY A 50 -10.52 -1.17 -5.16
CA GLY A 50 -11.85 -0.79 -4.68
C GLY A 50 -12.56 0.12 -5.68
N GLY A 51 -11.83 1.05 -6.30
CA GLY A 51 -12.32 1.86 -7.42
C GLY A 51 -12.74 0.99 -8.60
N LEU A 52 -11.89 0.05 -9.02
CA LEU A 52 -12.20 -0.90 -10.10
C LEU A 52 -13.42 -1.78 -9.78
N ARG A 53 -13.53 -2.31 -8.55
CA ARG A 53 -14.73 -3.05 -8.12
C ARG A 53 -15.99 -2.20 -8.18
N ARG A 54 -15.91 -0.93 -7.78
CA ARG A 54 -17.04 0.00 -7.84
C ARG A 54 -17.45 0.29 -9.28
N LEU A 55 -16.49 0.45 -10.18
CA LEU A 55 -16.71 0.63 -11.62
C LEU A 55 -17.36 -0.61 -12.25
N ILE A 56 -16.86 -1.81 -11.95
CA ILE A 56 -17.50 -3.07 -12.38
C ILE A 56 -18.94 -3.15 -11.89
N GLY A 57 -19.20 -2.84 -10.61
CA GLY A 57 -20.57 -2.83 -10.07
C GLY A 57 -21.50 -1.79 -10.70
N ILE A 58 -20.97 -0.68 -11.23
CA ILE A 58 -21.75 0.29 -12.02
C ILE A 58 -22.07 -0.29 -13.39
N ALA A 59 -21.08 -0.90 -14.06
CA ALA A 59 -21.30 -1.57 -15.35
C ALA A 59 -22.37 -2.66 -15.26
N GLU A 60 -22.33 -3.50 -14.21
CA GLU A 60 -23.28 -4.58 -14.00
C GLU A 60 -24.70 -4.08 -13.69
N LYS A 61 -24.84 -3.00 -12.91
CA LYS A 61 -26.16 -2.51 -12.47
C LYS A 61 -26.81 -1.49 -13.40
N LYS A 62 -26.00 -0.68 -14.09
CA LYS A 62 -26.46 0.48 -14.87
C LYS A 62 -26.06 0.42 -16.35
N GLY A 63 -25.24 -0.56 -16.71
CA GLY A 63 -24.79 -0.75 -18.08
C GLY A 63 -23.52 0.06 -18.42
N PRO A 64 -22.91 -0.24 -19.58
CA PRO A 64 -21.59 0.27 -19.96
C PRO A 64 -21.54 1.78 -20.23
N ARG A 65 -22.66 2.42 -20.60
CA ARG A 65 -22.73 3.87 -20.81
C ARG A 65 -22.52 4.67 -19.53
N ASP A 66 -23.15 4.24 -18.44
CA ASP A 66 -23.02 4.88 -17.12
C ASP A 66 -21.64 4.64 -16.49
N LEU A 67 -21.01 3.51 -16.82
CA LEU A 67 -19.61 3.27 -16.47
C LEU A 67 -18.69 4.27 -17.16
N SER A 68 -18.83 4.48 -18.48
CA SER A 68 -18.00 5.43 -19.24
C SER A 68 -18.11 6.84 -18.67
N ALA A 69 -19.34 7.32 -18.43
CA ALA A 69 -19.57 8.64 -17.85
C ALA A 69 -18.93 8.78 -16.46
N LYS A 70 -18.92 7.71 -15.65
CA LYS A 70 -18.28 7.73 -14.32
C LYS A 70 -16.76 7.71 -14.39
N ILE A 71 -16.17 7.00 -15.35
CA ILE A 71 -14.73 7.03 -15.60
C ILE A 71 -14.30 8.44 -16.01
N ASP A 72 -15.02 9.05 -16.95
CA ASP A 72 -14.76 10.42 -17.41
C ASP A 72 -14.87 11.43 -16.25
N GLU A 73 -15.94 11.35 -15.44
CA GLU A 73 -16.11 12.22 -14.25
C GLU A 73 -14.97 12.06 -13.24
N THR A 74 -14.39 10.86 -13.12
CA THR A 74 -13.33 10.58 -12.14
C THR A 74 -11.95 11.05 -12.65
N LEU A 75 -11.69 10.94 -13.96
CA LEU A 75 -10.40 11.30 -14.56
C LEU A 75 -10.25 12.80 -14.81
N TYR A 76 -11.33 13.50 -15.16
CA TYR A 76 -11.28 14.93 -15.51
C TYR A 76 -11.62 15.89 -14.36
N ARG A 77 -11.83 15.37 -13.14
CA ARG A 77 -11.96 16.17 -11.90
C ARG A 77 -10.66 16.34 -11.13
N LEU A 78 -9.58 15.68 -11.56
CA LEU A 78 -8.22 15.85 -11.06
C LEU A 78 -7.48 16.94 -11.86
#